data_AF-A0A831KH45-F1
#
_entry.id   AF-A0A831KH45-F1
#
_cell.length_a   1.000
_cell.length_b   1.000
_cell.length_c   1.000
_cell.angle_alpha   90.00
_cell.angle_beta   90.00
_cell.angle_gamma   90.00
#
_symmetry.space_group_name_H-M   'P 1'
#
loop_
_entity.id
_entity.type
_entity.pdbx_description
1 polymer ?
#
loop_
_entity_poly.entity_id
_entity_poly.type
_entity_poly.pdbx_seq_one_letter_code
_entity_poly.pdbx_strand_id
1 'polypeptide(L)'
;MSAEVTSGRYCGRFAPSPTGPLHFGSLLAAVASFLQARVRNGIWRVRIEDLDPPREAAGAAADILRTLEAFGLHWDGEVRYQGRRDPAYAAAVEKLTDAGRLFPCACSRREIADRGIGGVDGPVYPGTCRTGLPPGRSARALRVRTDAALVSFNDGIQGPMSLDLERAVG
;
A
#
# COMPACT_ATOMS: atom_id res chain seq x y z
N MET A 1 -13.76 -26.34 3.18
CA MET A 1 -13.00 -26.18 4.44
C MET A 1 -12.59 -24.73 4.56
N SER A 2 -13.44 -23.94 5.22
CA SER A 2 -13.22 -22.52 5.45
C SER A 2 -12.17 -22.36 6.55
N ALA A 3 -11.09 -21.65 6.27
CA ALA A 3 -10.09 -21.32 7.28
C ALA A 3 -10.75 -20.49 8.38
N GLU A 4 -10.75 -21.00 9.61
CA GLU A 4 -11.13 -20.23 10.80
C GLU A 4 -10.23 -19.00 10.90
N VAL A 5 -10.85 -17.83 10.74
CA VAL A 5 -10.23 -16.55 11.08
C VAL A 5 -10.10 -16.56 12.59
N THR A 6 -8.89 -16.82 13.09
CA THR A 6 -8.59 -16.65 14.50
C THR A 6 -8.97 -15.22 14.90
N SER A 7 -9.98 -15.12 15.77
CA SER A 7 -10.55 -13.86 16.27
C SER A 7 -9.52 -13.14 17.15
N GLY A 8 -8.51 -12.57 16.51
CA GLY A 8 -7.61 -11.61 17.12
C GLY A 8 -8.38 -10.33 17.47
N ARG A 9 -7.98 -9.70 18.58
CA ARG A 9 -8.42 -8.34 18.94
C ARG A 9 -8.31 -7.41 17.72
N TYR A 10 -9.33 -6.57 17.46
CA TYR A 10 -9.31 -5.61 16.34
C TYR A 10 -8.00 -4.81 16.33
N CYS A 11 -7.36 -4.68 15.18
CA CYS A 11 -6.10 -3.97 15.02
C CYS A 11 -6.21 -2.98 13.86
N GLY A 12 -6.29 -1.69 14.19
CA GLY A 12 -6.23 -0.58 13.25
C GLY A 12 -4.83 0.03 13.18
N ARG A 13 -4.58 0.84 12.15
CA ARG A 13 -3.38 1.69 12.09
C ARG A 13 -3.61 3.00 11.35
N PHE A 14 -2.88 4.02 11.78
CA PHE A 14 -2.60 5.23 11.00
C PHE A 14 -1.20 5.13 10.37
N ALA A 15 -1.10 5.40 9.07
CA ALA A 15 0.13 5.18 8.30
C ALA A 15 0.53 6.40 7.46
N PRO A 16 1.04 7.48 8.08
CA PRO A 16 1.39 8.71 7.37
C PRO A 16 2.75 8.61 6.67
N SER A 17 2.85 9.19 5.46
CA SER A 17 4.14 9.47 4.82
C SER A 17 4.73 10.77 5.38
N PRO A 18 6.02 10.83 5.75
CA PRO A 18 6.62 12.01 6.37
C PRO A 18 7.10 13.02 5.32
N THR A 19 6.24 13.36 4.36
CA THR A 19 6.55 14.35 3.29
C THR A 19 6.26 15.80 3.72
N GLY A 20 5.79 16.00 4.94
CA GLY A 20 5.44 17.28 5.53
C GLY A 20 4.59 17.12 6.79
N PRO A 21 4.12 18.22 7.40
CA PRO A 21 3.22 18.17 8.55
C PRO A 21 1.88 17.49 8.22
N LEU A 22 1.17 17.03 9.26
CA LEU A 22 -0.21 16.59 9.08
C LEU A 22 -1.08 17.76 8.59
N HIS A 23 -1.80 17.53 7.49
CA HIS A 23 -2.86 18.40 7.03
C HIS A 23 -4.21 17.91 7.57
N PHE A 24 -5.26 18.70 7.39
CA PHE A 24 -6.59 18.37 7.94
C PHE A 24 -7.08 16.98 7.52
N GLY A 25 -6.97 16.62 6.24
CA GLY A 25 -7.35 15.30 5.74
C GLY A 25 -6.60 14.13 6.40
N SER A 26 -5.30 14.26 6.67
CA SER A 26 -4.55 13.19 7.33
C SER A 26 -4.85 13.12 8.84
N LEU A 27 -5.11 14.25 9.49
CA LEU A 27 -5.62 14.27 10.86
C LEU A 27 -7.01 13.60 10.96
N LEU A 28 -7.92 13.87 10.02
CA LEU A 28 -9.23 13.20 9.96
C LEU A 28 -9.06 11.68 9.84
N ALA A 29 -8.16 11.20 8.98
CA ALA A 29 -7.87 9.77 8.86
C ALA A 29 -7.28 9.18 10.15
N ALA A 30 -6.41 9.92 10.85
CA ALA A 30 -5.88 9.51 12.15
C ALA A 30 -7.00 9.36 13.20
N VAL A 31 -7.85 10.39 13.35
CA VAL A 31 -8.99 10.38 14.29
C VAL A 31 -9.96 9.25 13.97
N ALA A 32 -10.37 9.10 12.71
CA ALA A 32 -11.32 8.06 12.31
C ALA A 32 -10.79 6.65 12.60
N SER A 33 -9.53 6.39 12.23
CA SER A 33 -8.91 5.08 12.49
C SER A 33 -8.68 4.82 13.98
N PHE A 34 -8.36 5.85 14.77
CA PHE A 34 -8.23 5.78 16.23
C PHE A 34 -9.56 5.43 16.88
N LEU A 35 -10.61 6.22 16.62
CA LEU A 35 -11.93 6.01 17.21
C LEU A 35 -12.49 4.63 16.86
N GLN A 36 -12.33 4.18 15.61
CA GLN A 36 -12.76 2.85 15.19
C GLN A 36 -12.06 1.74 15.99
N ALA A 37 -10.76 1.89 16.27
CA ALA A 37 -10.04 0.96 17.12
C ALA A 37 -10.53 1.01 18.57
N ARG A 38 -10.72 2.20 19.13
CA ARG A 38 -11.16 2.37 20.53
C ARG A 38 -12.57 1.83 20.78
N VAL A 39 -13.54 2.11 19.90
CA VAL A 39 -14.91 1.59 20.02
C VAL A 39 -14.96 0.06 19.95
N ARG A 40 -14.03 -0.56 19.22
CA ARG A 40 -13.90 -2.03 19.13
C ARG A 40 -13.04 -2.63 20.23
N ASN A 41 -12.67 -1.85 21.24
CA ASN A 41 -11.71 -2.23 22.28
C ASN A 41 -10.42 -2.81 21.67
N GLY A 42 -9.99 -2.29 20.53
CA GLY A 42 -8.88 -2.78 19.72
C GLY A 42 -7.54 -2.10 20.00
N ILE A 43 -6.56 -2.48 19.20
CA ILE A 43 -5.22 -1.90 19.14
C ILE A 43 -5.20 -0.88 17.99
N TRP A 44 -4.59 0.29 18.21
CA TRP A 44 -4.34 1.31 17.21
C TRP A 44 -2.85 1.60 17.11
N ARG A 45 -2.23 1.26 15.97
CA ARG A 45 -0.79 1.43 15.74
C ARG A 45 -0.48 2.64 14.87
N VAL A 46 0.75 3.14 14.96
CA VAL A 46 1.30 4.11 14.00
C VAL A 46 2.44 3.47 13.21
N ARG A 47 2.44 3.72 11.89
CA ARG A 47 3.52 3.30 10.99
C ARG A 47 3.93 4.44 10.07
N ILE A 48 5.16 4.91 10.18
CA ILE A 48 5.70 5.93 9.29
C ILE A 48 6.07 5.29 7.95
N GLU A 49 5.53 5.84 6.86
CA GLU A 49 5.77 5.41 5.47
C GLU A 49 6.96 6.19 4.86
N ASP A 50 8.14 6.05 5.48
CA ASP A 50 9.45 6.62 5.09
C ASP A 50 10.17 5.73 4.07
N LEU A 51 9.60 5.62 2.87
CA LEU A 51 10.12 4.78 1.77
C LEU A 51 10.65 5.58 0.57
N ASP A 52 10.51 6.91 0.58
CA ASP A 52 10.93 7.77 -0.52
C ASP A 52 11.78 8.93 0.02
N PRO A 53 13.04 8.67 0.42
CA PRO A 53 13.89 9.65 1.10
C PRO A 53 13.98 11.02 0.41
N PRO A 54 14.03 11.11 -0.95
CA PRO A 54 13.98 12.41 -1.64
C PRO A 54 12.72 13.24 -1.37
N ARG A 55 11.60 12.61 -1.01
CA ARG A 55 10.33 13.29 -0.67
C ARG A 55 10.13 13.48 0.82
N GLU A 56 10.98 12.89 1.66
CA GLU A 56 10.87 13.01 3.10
C GLU A 56 11.33 14.39 3.56
N ALA A 57 10.52 15.02 4.39
CA ALA A 57 10.87 16.29 5.02
C ALA A 57 11.58 16.00 6.35
N ALA A 58 12.78 16.56 6.52
CA ALA A 58 13.55 16.40 7.76
C ALA A 58 12.71 16.81 8.97
N GLY A 59 12.62 15.93 9.97
CA GLY A 59 11.83 16.15 11.19
C GLY A 59 10.33 15.86 11.08
N ALA A 60 9.76 15.72 9.86
CA ALA A 60 8.32 15.57 9.68
C ALA A 60 7.73 14.35 10.40
N ALA A 61 8.43 13.22 10.42
CA ALA A 61 7.99 12.04 11.17
C ALA A 61 7.83 12.34 12.67
N ALA A 62 8.77 13.08 13.26
CA ALA A 62 8.70 13.46 14.67
C ALA A 62 7.58 14.49 14.92
N ASP A 63 7.39 15.44 14.01
CA ASP A 63 6.33 16.47 14.09
C ASP A 63 4.93 15.85 14.01
N ILE A 64 4.76 14.86 13.14
CA ILE A 64 3.53 14.05 13.03
C ILE A 64 3.23 13.38 14.37
N LEU A 65 4.20 12.68 14.97
CA LEU A 65 4.00 11.98 16.24
C LEU A 65 3.64 12.95 17.38
N ARG A 66 4.34 14.09 17.48
CA ARG A 66 4.01 15.12 18.47
C ARG A 66 2.62 15.71 18.27
N THR A 67 2.19 15.85 17.02
CA THR A 67 0.84 16.32 16.71
C THR A 67 -0.21 15.29 17.15
N LEU A 68 0.01 14.00 16.89
CA LEU A 68 -0.90 12.95 17.37
C LEU A 68 -1.02 12.97 18.90
N GLU A 69 0.09 13.11 19.62
CA GLU A 69 0.11 13.25 21.08
C GLU A 69 -0.65 14.49 21.56
N ALA A 70 -0.45 15.64 20.92
CA ALA A 70 -1.12 16.89 21.26
C ALA A 70 -2.65 16.83 21.08
N PHE A 71 -3.13 15.99 20.17
CA PHE A 71 -4.57 15.71 19.96
C PHE A 71 -5.09 14.53 20.80
N GLY A 72 -4.28 13.96 21.70
CA GLY A 72 -4.67 12.83 22.57
C GLY A 72 -4.79 11.49 21.83
N LEU A 73 -4.22 11.37 20.63
CA LEU A 73 -4.26 10.16 19.80
C LEU A 73 -3.05 9.27 20.14
N HIS A 74 -3.10 8.62 21.30
CA HIS A 74 -2.03 7.74 21.76
C HIS A 74 -2.09 6.37 21.08
N TRP A 75 -0.99 5.96 20.45
CA TRP A 75 -0.86 4.66 19.79
C TRP A 75 -0.36 3.56 20.72
N ASP A 76 -0.66 2.33 20.33
CA ASP A 76 -0.37 1.13 21.09
C ASP A 76 0.90 0.46 20.54
N GLY A 77 1.89 0.27 21.42
CA GLY A 77 3.18 -0.35 21.09
C GLY A 77 4.13 0.61 20.36
N GLU A 78 5.18 0.03 19.76
CA GLU A 78 6.21 0.81 19.08
C GLU A 78 5.75 1.35 17.73
N VAL A 79 6.21 2.56 17.39
CA VAL A 79 6.07 3.11 16.04
C VAL A 79 6.90 2.28 15.08
N ARG A 80 6.29 1.83 13.98
CA ARG A 80 7.01 1.10 12.93
C ARG A 80 7.46 2.07 11.84
N TYR A 81 8.71 1.96 11.41
CA TYR A 81 9.27 2.72 10.28
C TYR A 81 9.46 1.77 9.10
N GLN A 82 9.01 2.18 7.92
CA GLN A 82 9.09 1.39 6.69
C GLN A 82 10.49 1.43 6.07
N GLY A 83 11.27 2.50 6.24
CA GLY A 83 12.67 2.57 5.82
C GLY A 83 13.60 1.57 6.51
N ARG A 84 13.13 0.91 7.58
CA ARG A 84 13.88 -0.14 8.32
C ARG A 84 13.43 -1.56 7.99
N ARG A 85 12.69 -1.75 6.90
CA ARG A 85 11.97 -3.00 6.59
C ARG A 85 12.41 -3.69 5.31
N ASP A 86 13.50 -3.25 4.69
CA ASP A 86 14.06 -3.84 3.47
C ASP A 86 14.17 -5.37 3.53
N PRO A 87 14.69 -6.01 4.61
CA PRO A 87 14.76 -7.47 4.67
C PRO A 87 13.39 -8.14 4.55
N ALA A 88 12.34 -7.54 5.10
CA ALA A 88 11.01 -8.09 5.03
C ALA A 88 10.34 -7.89 3.67
N TYR A 89 10.64 -6.79 2.97
CA TYR A 89 10.18 -6.59 1.60
C TYR A 89 10.90 -7.53 0.64
N ALA A 90 12.21 -7.69 0.78
CA ALA A 90 12.99 -8.65 0.00
C ALA A 90 12.43 -10.08 0.15
N ALA A 91 12.19 -10.53 1.38
CA ALA A 91 11.58 -11.82 1.65
C ALA A 91 10.15 -11.96 1.08
N ALA A 92 9.36 -10.88 1.06
CA ALA A 92 8.03 -10.90 0.45
C ALA A 92 8.11 -10.97 -1.08
N VAL A 93 9.03 -10.22 -1.70
CA VAL A 93 9.29 -10.25 -3.15
C VAL A 93 9.76 -11.63 -3.60
N GLU A 94 10.68 -12.25 -2.86
CA GLU A 94 11.14 -13.62 -3.12
C GLU A 94 9.97 -14.60 -3.10
N LYS A 95 9.18 -14.63 -2.00
CA LYS A 95 8.00 -15.49 -1.88
C LYS A 95 7.00 -15.31 -3.01
N LEU A 96 6.73 -14.06 -3.41
CA LEU A 96 5.78 -13.78 -4.50
C LEU A 96 6.36 -14.15 -5.87
N THR A 97 7.67 -14.03 -6.06
CA THR A 97 8.38 -14.46 -7.27
C THR A 97 8.31 -15.97 -7.40
N ASP A 98 8.64 -16.71 -6.34
CA ASP A 98 8.60 -18.18 -6.29
C ASP A 98 7.18 -18.71 -6.53
N ALA A 99 6.16 -17.99 -6.05
CA ALA A 99 4.76 -18.31 -6.29
C ALA A 99 4.24 -17.91 -7.69
N GLY A 100 5.10 -17.40 -8.59
CA GLY A 100 4.72 -16.96 -9.94
C GLY A 100 3.79 -15.73 -9.97
N ARG A 101 3.67 -15.01 -8.85
CA ARG A 101 2.79 -13.85 -8.68
C ARG A 101 3.41 -12.54 -9.14
N LEU A 102 4.71 -12.53 -9.41
CA LEU A 102 5.42 -11.38 -9.98
C LEU A 102 5.98 -11.71 -11.36
N PHE A 103 6.16 -10.69 -12.19
CA PHE A 103 6.92 -10.79 -13.44
C PHE A 103 7.79 -9.54 -13.66
N PRO A 104 8.96 -9.69 -14.29
CA PRO A 104 9.82 -8.55 -14.61
C PRO A 104 9.24 -7.72 -15.76
N CYS A 105 9.39 -6.40 -15.69
CA CYS A 105 8.95 -5.46 -16.72
C CYS A 105 10.11 -4.58 -17.17
N ALA A 106 10.30 -4.47 -18.49
CA ALA A 106 11.31 -3.60 -19.09
C ALA A 106 10.75 -2.29 -19.67
N CYS A 107 9.42 -2.12 -19.69
CA CYS A 107 8.76 -0.94 -20.26
C CYS A 107 9.12 0.34 -19.49
N SER A 108 9.45 1.38 -20.23
CA SER A 108 9.58 2.75 -19.73
C SER A 108 8.21 3.37 -19.44
N ARG A 109 8.19 4.45 -18.63
CA ARG A 109 6.96 5.22 -18.37
C ARG A 109 6.32 5.75 -19.66
N ARG A 110 7.14 6.19 -20.63
CA ARG A 110 6.67 6.66 -21.94
C ARG A 110 5.97 5.55 -22.73
N GLU A 111 6.58 4.36 -22.83
CA GLU A 111 5.96 3.22 -23.54
C GLU A 111 4.64 2.80 -22.91
N ILE A 112 4.51 2.90 -21.58
CA ILE A 112 3.27 2.60 -20.86
C ILE A 112 2.22 3.68 -21.14
N ALA A 113 2.60 4.96 -21.14
CA ALA A 113 1.68 6.06 -21.45
C ALA A 113 1.20 6.03 -22.90
N ASP A 114 2.07 5.68 -23.85
CA ASP A 114 1.76 5.66 -25.29
C ASP A 114 0.82 4.49 -25.67
N ARG A 115 0.86 3.38 -24.93
CA ARG A 115 0.15 2.12 -25.25
C ARG A 115 -0.94 1.74 -24.26
N GLY A 116 -0.86 2.27 -23.05
CA GLY A 116 -1.85 2.05 -22.01
C GLY A 116 -3.14 2.81 -22.32
N ILE A 117 -4.25 2.26 -21.88
CA ILE A 117 -5.54 2.97 -21.88
C ILE A 117 -5.69 3.75 -20.58
N GLY A 118 -6.55 4.77 -20.56
CA GLY A 118 -6.82 5.53 -19.34
C GLY A 118 -7.43 4.64 -18.24
N GLY A 119 -6.78 4.60 -17.07
CA GLY A 119 -7.26 3.95 -15.85
C GLY A 119 -7.45 4.94 -14.71
N VAL A 120 -7.84 4.43 -13.55
CA VAL A 120 -8.17 5.24 -12.36
C VAL A 120 -7.00 6.09 -11.86
N ASP A 121 -5.78 5.55 -11.91
CA ASP A 121 -4.55 6.17 -11.40
C ASP A 121 -3.50 6.42 -12.50
N GLY A 122 -3.97 6.52 -13.76
CA GLY A 122 -3.13 6.70 -14.94
C GLY A 122 -3.21 5.52 -15.91
N PRO A 123 -2.26 5.42 -16.87
CA PRO A 123 -2.34 4.43 -17.94
C PRO A 123 -2.27 2.99 -17.41
N VAL A 124 -3.25 2.18 -17.79
CA VAL A 124 -3.30 0.73 -17.52
C VAL A 124 -2.15 0.06 -18.24
N TYR A 125 -1.42 -0.82 -17.55
CA TYR A 125 -0.27 -1.49 -18.16
C TYR A 125 -0.71 -2.42 -19.31
N PRO A 126 -0.16 -2.29 -20.53
CA PRO A 126 -0.64 -3.03 -21.70
C PRO A 126 -0.21 -4.51 -21.74
N GLY A 127 0.41 -5.04 -20.69
CA GLY A 127 0.79 -6.46 -20.61
C GLY A 127 2.03 -6.86 -21.43
N THR A 128 2.78 -5.92 -22.01
CA THR A 128 3.93 -6.18 -22.92
C THR A 128 4.94 -7.21 -22.40
N CYS A 129 5.21 -7.24 -21.09
CA CYS A 129 6.17 -8.15 -20.46
C CYS A 129 5.53 -9.29 -19.68
N ARG A 130 4.20 -9.45 -19.70
CA ARG A 130 3.46 -10.40 -18.84
C ARG A 130 3.89 -11.86 -19.06
N THR A 131 4.26 -12.19 -20.28
CA THR A 131 4.69 -13.53 -20.72
C THR A 131 6.21 -13.65 -20.90
N GLY A 132 6.97 -12.63 -20.51
CA GLY A 132 8.43 -12.60 -20.66
C GLY A 132 8.94 -11.24 -21.13
N LEU A 133 10.23 -10.98 -20.90
CA LEU A 133 10.87 -9.75 -21.38
C LEU A 133 11.06 -9.82 -22.91
N PRO A 134 10.82 -8.73 -23.65
CA PRO A 134 11.21 -8.66 -25.06
C PRO A 134 12.71 -8.91 -25.25
N PRO A 135 13.14 -9.55 -26.36
CA PRO A 135 14.55 -9.85 -26.62
C PRO A 135 15.46 -8.62 -26.48
N GLY A 136 16.62 -8.80 -25.84
CA GLY A 136 17.61 -7.75 -25.65
C GLY A 136 17.27 -6.70 -24.59
N ARG A 137 16.16 -6.85 -23.84
CA ARG A 137 15.78 -5.93 -22.77
C ARG A 137 16.04 -6.51 -21.38
N SER A 138 16.49 -5.65 -20.47
CA SER A 138 16.64 -5.95 -19.05
C SER A 138 15.44 -5.48 -18.23
N ALA A 139 15.14 -6.21 -17.15
CA ALA A 139 14.10 -5.83 -16.20
C ALA A 139 14.44 -4.49 -15.53
N ARG A 140 13.43 -3.66 -15.32
CA ARG A 140 13.53 -2.35 -14.63
C ARG A 140 12.59 -2.23 -13.44
N ALA A 141 11.56 -3.08 -13.41
CA ALA A 141 10.58 -3.15 -12.33
C ALA A 141 10.05 -4.58 -12.21
N LEU A 142 9.45 -4.87 -11.07
CA LEU A 142 8.59 -6.04 -10.87
C LEU A 142 7.13 -5.60 -10.91
N ARG A 143 6.29 -6.40 -11.55
CA ARG A 143 4.84 -6.18 -11.60
C ARG A 143 4.13 -7.36 -10.97
N VAL A 144 2.99 -7.08 -10.33
CA VAL A 144 2.08 -8.13 -9.86
C VAL A 144 1.35 -8.73 -11.06
N ARG A 145 1.29 -10.05 -11.12
CA ARG A 145 0.47 -10.79 -12.09
C ARG A 145 -0.98 -10.73 -11.64
N THR A 146 -1.75 -9.94 -12.34
CA THR A 146 -3.21 -9.88 -12.29
C THR A 146 -3.82 -10.89 -13.25
N ASP A 147 -5.08 -11.23 -13.00
CA ASP A 147 -5.97 -11.97 -13.90
C ASP A 147 -7.29 -11.21 -14.05
N ALA A 148 -8.15 -11.67 -14.94
CA ALA A 148 -9.49 -11.12 -15.15
C ALA A 148 -10.50 -11.54 -14.06
N ALA A 149 -10.05 -12.12 -12.94
CA ALA A 149 -10.97 -12.47 -11.86
C ALA A 149 -11.46 -11.20 -11.17
N LEU A 150 -12.76 -11.17 -10.89
CA LEU A 150 -13.37 -10.04 -10.19
C LEU A 150 -13.01 -10.10 -8.71
N VAL A 151 -12.16 -9.17 -8.26
CA VAL A 151 -11.85 -9.01 -6.83
C VAL A 151 -12.99 -8.23 -6.20
N SER A 152 -13.66 -8.85 -5.23
CA SER A 152 -14.82 -8.26 -4.55
C SER A 152 -14.60 -8.21 -3.05
N PHE A 153 -15.00 -7.10 -2.42
CA PHE A 153 -14.96 -6.92 -0.98
C PHE A 153 -16.09 -5.99 -0.53
N ASN A 154 -16.47 -6.06 0.75
CA ASN A 154 -17.43 -5.13 1.34
C ASN A 154 -16.65 -4.05 2.11
N ASP A 155 -16.60 -2.84 1.57
CA ASP A 155 -16.05 -1.69 2.27
C ASP A 155 -16.96 -1.32 3.45
N GLY A 156 -16.36 -1.01 4.59
CA GLY A 156 -17.13 -0.71 5.81
C GLY A 156 -17.94 0.59 5.75
N ILE A 157 -17.68 1.46 4.77
CA ILE A 157 -18.35 2.74 4.56
C ILE A 157 -19.08 2.75 3.22
N GLN A 158 -18.41 2.34 2.14
CA GLN A 158 -18.95 2.41 0.77
C GLN A 158 -19.80 1.19 0.38
N GLY A 159 -19.78 0.12 1.17
CA GLY A 159 -20.51 -1.11 0.88
C GLY A 159 -19.81 -2.02 -0.14
N PRO A 160 -20.55 -2.87 -0.88
CA PRO A 160 -19.96 -3.82 -1.81
C PRO A 160 -19.21 -3.16 -2.96
N MET A 161 -17.95 -3.54 -3.14
CA MET A 161 -17.04 -3.08 -4.18
C MET A 161 -16.53 -4.28 -4.98
N SER A 162 -16.41 -4.13 -6.30
CA SER A 162 -15.88 -5.17 -7.19
C SER A 162 -15.03 -4.55 -8.30
N LEU A 163 -13.87 -5.14 -8.57
CA LEU A 163 -12.92 -4.65 -9.58
C LEU A 163 -12.24 -5.81 -10.33
N ASP A 164 -12.17 -5.70 -11.66
CA ASP A 164 -11.30 -6.54 -12.50
C ASP A 164 -9.92 -5.88 -12.53
N LEU A 165 -8.93 -6.53 -11.91
CA LEU A 165 -7.59 -5.95 -11.76
C LEU A 165 -6.84 -5.88 -13.09
N GLU A 166 -7.01 -6.84 -13.98
CA GLU A 166 -6.35 -6.81 -15.30
C GLU A 166 -6.85 -5.61 -16.12
N ARG A 167 -8.14 -5.29 -16.05
CA ARG A 167 -8.69 -4.09 -16.70
C ARG A 167 -8.31 -2.78 -16.00
N ALA A 168 -8.26 -2.77 -14.67
CA ALA A 168 -8.07 -1.55 -13.90
C ALA A 168 -6.62 -1.10 -13.79
N VAL A 169 -5.67 -2.04 -13.73
CA VAL A 169 -4.25 -1.73 -13.52
C VAL A 169 -3.30 -2.37 -14.53
N GLY A 170 -3.72 -3.48 -15.17
CA GLY A 170 -2.90 -4.19 -16.16
C GLY A 170 -2.12 -5.30 -15.53
#